data_AF-A0A6N4PYP5-F1
#
_entry.id   AF-A0A6N4PYP5-F1
#
_cell.length_a   1.000
_cell.length_b   1.000
_cell.length_c   1.000
_cell.angle_alpha   90.00
_cell.angle_beta   90.00
_cell.angle_gamma   90.00
#
_symmetry.space_group_name_H-M   'P 1'
#
loop_
_entity.id
_entity.type
_entity.pdbx_description
1 polymer ?
#
loop_
_entity_poly.entity_id
_entity_poly.type
_entity_poly.pdbx_seq_one_letter_code
_entity_poly.pdbx_strand_id
1 'polypeptide(L)'
;MRPFVVLIFALSLGFCTSEPQKNPTRDPYSLETLIFLEEVLLDVWESSESREGAMSRLRYVCRTRDTDDGYLCYTWGLLEYHRGNFAESYTAFRKALEKNPNDSLYKNMLRISAEKSGNLTDLKAHSRDGEVLAIFTETQKLCKENKIPNAESFLFLAERGVLTKESLRRGVLADCFQNLSEADRSQIQKDIRLSSLSYKERLYADQMKSDPFSRIWDTASYHRGETGKEAVGASAGVVSVSSSLGTEAGVPMQGTTFRPGAPITEAWKKVKLAASSGNESQGREGLRSFLFEIQSAKRKGKLEGQLALALERAAKLLLEQDPQYSKLRFLSKEL
;
A
#
# COMPACT_ATOMS: atom_id res chain seq x y z
N MET A 1 -34.19 -16.17 47.74
CA MET A 1 -33.39 -14.98 47.38
C MET A 1 -31.90 -15.33 47.18
N ARG A 2 -31.54 -16.18 46.22
CA ARG A 2 -30.13 -16.43 45.81
C ARG A 2 -29.86 -16.77 44.32
N PRO A 3 -30.84 -16.91 43.39
CA PRO A 3 -30.48 -17.08 41.97
C PRO A 3 -30.55 -15.80 41.11
N PHE A 4 -31.10 -14.69 41.63
CA PHE A 4 -31.28 -13.46 40.81
C PHE A 4 -30.06 -12.53 40.75
N VAL A 5 -29.10 -12.66 41.68
CA VAL A 5 -27.91 -11.77 41.73
C VAL A 5 -26.82 -12.21 40.74
N VAL A 6 -26.79 -13.48 40.36
CA VAL A 6 -25.80 -14.01 39.40
C VAL A 6 -26.13 -13.61 37.96
N LEU A 7 -27.41 -13.42 37.63
CA LEU A 7 -27.82 -13.06 36.27
C LEU A 7 -27.51 -11.59 35.90
N ILE A 8 -27.46 -10.70 36.89
CA ILE A 8 -27.12 -9.27 36.67
C ILE A 8 -25.60 -9.09 36.49
N PHE A 9 -24.77 -9.94 37.09
CA PHE A 9 -23.32 -9.91 36.90
C PHE A 9 -22.85 -10.58 35.60
N ALA A 10 -23.62 -11.52 35.04
CA ALA A 10 -23.32 -12.13 33.75
C ALA A 10 -23.73 -11.26 32.55
N LEU A 11 -24.73 -10.38 32.72
CA LEU A 11 -25.18 -9.44 31.69
C LEU A 11 -24.39 -8.12 31.66
N SER A 12 -23.58 -7.83 32.68
CA SER A 12 -22.70 -6.64 32.73
C SER A 12 -21.30 -6.88 32.16
N LEU A 13 -20.93 -8.13 31.85
CA LEU A 13 -19.65 -8.48 31.21
C LEU A 13 -19.76 -8.68 29.68
N GLY A 14 -20.96 -8.51 29.10
CA GLY A 14 -21.24 -8.76 27.68
C GLY A 14 -21.26 -7.54 26.76
N PHE A 15 -21.00 -6.32 27.27
CA PHE A 15 -21.12 -5.08 26.50
C PHE A 15 -19.91 -4.12 26.65
N CYS A 16 -18.70 -4.67 26.60
CA CYS A 16 -17.50 -3.90 26.29
C CYS A 16 -16.75 -4.51 25.11
N THR A 17 -17.45 -4.74 23.99
CA THR A 17 -16.84 -4.68 22.67
C THR A 17 -17.18 -3.34 22.05
N SER A 18 -16.88 -2.26 22.75
CA SER A 18 -16.50 -1.06 22.02
C SER A 18 -15.26 -1.46 21.23
N GLU A 19 -15.40 -1.57 19.91
CA GLU A 19 -14.27 -1.27 19.02
C GLU A 19 -13.53 -0.08 19.66
N PRO A 20 -12.20 -0.13 19.83
CA PRO A 20 -11.49 0.98 20.42
C PRO A 20 -11.92 2.21 19.63
N GLN A 21 -12.60 3.15 20.29
CA GLN A 21 -12.99 4.43 19.70
C GLN A 21 -11.75 4.89 18.95
N LYS A 22 -11.86 5.05 17.62
CA LYS A 22 -10.78 5.61 16.81
C LYS A 22 -10.39 6.91 17.49
N ASN A 23 -9.27 6.89 18.21
CA ASN A 23 -8.77 8.03 18.94
C ASN A 23 -8.64 9.15 17.91
N PRO A 24 -9.32 10.30 18.04
CA PRO A 24 -9.29 11.35 17.01
C PRO A 24 -7.87 11.89 16.75
N THR A 25 -6.92 11.55 17.61
CA THR A 25 -5.48 11.79 17.48
C THR A 25 -4.72 10.82 16.57
N ARG A 26 -5.36 9.76 16.05
CA ARG A 26 -4.74 8.79 15.14
C ARG A 26 -4.66 9.25 13.70
N ASP A 27 -5.48 10.23 13.30
CA ASP A 27 -5.39 10.80 11.96
C ASP A 27 -4.19 11.76 11.91
N PRO A 28 -3.14 11.41 11.15
CA PRO A 28 -1.97 12.26 11.06
C PRO A 28 -2.18 13.56 10.29
N TYR A 29 -3.28 13.62 9.54
CA TYR A 29 -3.76 14.82 8.86
C TYR A 29 -4.94 15.45 9.60
N SER A 30 -5.11 15.11 10.89
CA SER A 30 -6.04 15.84 11.75
C SER A 30 -5.73 17.33 11.71
N LEU A 31 -6.78 18.15 11.66
CA LEU A 31 -6.67 19.61 11.59
C LEU A 31 -5.75 20.16 12.70
N GLU A 32 -5.84 19.61 13.91
CA GLU A 32 -4.97 19.97 15.04
C GLU A 32 -3.48 19.70 14.75
N THR A 33 -3.16 18.57 14.14
CA THR A 33 -1.77 18.22 13.77
C THR A 33 -1.24 19.14 12.68
N LEU A 34 -2.08 19.49 11.71
CA LEU A 34 -1.72 20.40 10.62
C LEU A 34 -1.51 21.83 11.12
N ILE A 35 -2.41 22.34 11.96
CA ILE A 35 -2.28 23.67 12.60
C ILE A 35 -0.99 23.72 13.43
N PHE A 36 -0.75 22.71 14.28
CA PHE A 36 0.48 22.63 15.06
C PHE A 36 1.73 22.66 14.17
N LEU A 37 1.71 21.93 13.06
CA LEU A 37 2.84 21.89 12.15
C LEU A 37 3.06 23.25 11.47
N GLU A 38 1.98 23.91 11.02
CA GLU A 38 2.04 25.24 10.44
C GLU A 38 2.68 26.24 11.41
N GLU A 39 2.24 26.28 12.68
CA GLU A 39 2.83 27.13 13.72
C GLU A 39 4.32 26.86 13.90
N VAL A 40 4.70 25.58 14.06
CA VAL A 40 6.11 25.19 14.21
C VAL A 40 6.94 25.64 13.01
N LEU A 41 6.43 25.44 11.80
CA LEU A 41 7.12 25.76 10.58
C LEU A 41 7.33 27.27 10.42
N LEU A 42 6.30 28.08 10.70
CA LEU A 42 6.42 29.55 10.72
C LEU A 42 7.50 30.00 11.71
N ASP A 43 7.49 29.47 12.93
CA ASP A 43 8.46 29.82 13.97
C ASP A 43 9.89 29.37 13.63
N VAL A 44 10.05 28.26 12.90
CA VAL A 44 11.37 27.78 12.42
C VAL A 44 12.02 28.75 11.44
N TRP A 45 11.21 29.42 10.61
CA TRP A 45 11.69 30.34 9.57
C TRP A 45 11.71 31.80 9.97
N GLU A 46 11.06 32.18 11.07
CA GLU A 46 11.01 33.56 11.55
C GLU A 46 12.37 34.07 12.06
N SER A 47 12.98 33.40 13.04
CA SER A 47 14.25 33.83 13.64
C SER A 47 15.07 32.65 14.19
N SER A 48 16.36 32.85 14.48
CA SER A 48 17.18 31.81 15.11
C SER A 48 16.75 31.46 16.53
N GLU A 49 16.18 32.42 17.26
CA GLU A 49 15.74 32.26 18.65
C GLU A 49 14.41 31.49 18.71
N SER A 50 13.42 31.88 17.89
CA SER A 50 12.15 31.16 17.79
C SER A 50 12.32 29.74 17.21
N ARG A 51 13.31 29.54 16.35
CA ARG A 51 13.64 28.22 15.77
C ARG A 51 13.95 27.16 16.80
N GLU A 52 14.80 27.42 17.79
CA GLU A 52 15.14 26.38 18.78
C GLU A 52 13.94 26.00 19.66
N GLY A 53 13.13 26.99 20.04
CA GLY A 53 11.87 26.76 20.75
C GLY A 53 10.88 25.92 19.94
N ALA A 54 10.71 26.24 18.65
CA ALA A 54 9.88 25.47 17.74
C ALA A 54 10.38 24.03 17.55
N MET A 55 11.68 23.85 17.34
CA MET A 55 12.30 22.52 17.19
C MET A 55 12.19 21.68 18.47
N SER A 56 12.32 22.30 19.64
CA SER A 56 12.12 21.65 20.94
C SER A 56 10.67 21.17 21.11
N ARG A 57 9.69 22.03 20.80
CA ARG A 57 8.26 21.67 20.81
C ARG A 57 7.95 20.54 19.85
N LEU A 58 8.42 20.62 18.60
CA LEU A 58 8.21 19.57 17.60
C LEU A 58 8.78 18.22 18.05
N ARG A 59 10.00 18.22 18.60
CA ARG A 59 10.64 17.03 19.17
C ARG A 59 9.84 16.46 20.32
N TYR A 60 9.36 17.30 21.23
CA TYR A 60 8.52 16.86 22.35
C TYR A 60 7.25 16.20 21.85
N VAL A 61 6.50 16.85 20.96
CA VAL A 61 5.23 16.35 20.43
C VAL A 61 5.43 15.05 19.64
N CYS A 62 6.45 14.94 18.78
CA CYS A 62 6.77 13.67 18.11
C CYS A 62 6.97 12.52 19.12
N ARG A 63 7.61 12.80 20.27
CA ARG A 63 7.95 11.77 21.26
C ARG A 63 6.78 11.40 22.18
N THR A 64 5.87 12.33 22.46
CA THR A 64 4.79 12.14 23.43
C THR A 64 3.42 11.92 22.79
N ARG A 65 3.18 12.43 21.59
CA ARG A 65 1.90 12.29 20.89
C ARG A 65 1.87 10.96 20.12
N ASP A 66 0.80 10.22 20.33
CA ASP A 66 0.56 8.97 19.63
C ASP A 66 -0.20 9.20 18.31
N THR A 67 0.48 9.80 17.33
CA THR A 67 0.03 9.72 15.94
C THR A 67 0.50 8.39 15.36
N ASP A 68 -0.39 7.68 14.66
CA ASP A 68 -0.14 6.31 14.17
C ASP A 68 0.87 6.27 13.00
N ASP A 69 1.11 7.38 12.30
CA ASP A 69 1.81 7.36 11.01
C ASP A 69 3.25 7.90 11.01
N GLY A 70 3.74 8.43 12.14
CA GLY A 70 5.08 8.99 12.25
C GLY A 70 5.34 10.35 11.58
N TYR A 71 4.35 11.03 11.02
CA TYR A 71 4.53 12.25 10.21
C TYR A 71 5.24 13.40 10.95
N LEU A 72 4.87 13.66 12.21
CA LEU A 72 5.54 14.69 13.02
C LEU A 72 7.02 14.38 13.27
N CYS A 73 7.34 13.09 13.47
CA CYS A 73 8.72 12.64 13.63
C CYS A 73 9.49 12.71 12.31
N TYR A 74 8.84 12.44 11.19
CA TYR A 74 9.40 12.64 9.87
C TYR A 74 9.73 14.12 9.61
N THR A 75 8.81 15.04 9.89
CA THR A 75 9.07 16.48 9.72
C THR A 75 10.19 16.97 10.63
N TRP A 76 10.21 16.52 11.89
CA TRP A 76 11.35 16.79 12.78
C TRP A 76 12.67 16.30 12.18
N GLY A 77 12.70 15.07 11.66
CA GLY A 77 13.88 14.48 11.05
C GLY A 77 14.37 15.24 9.82
N LEU A 78 13.46 15.76 8.99
CA LEU A 78 13.79 16.60 7.85
C LEU A 78 14.42 17.93 8.27
N LEU A 79 13.81 18.61 9.25
CA LEU A 79 14.32 19.90 9.73
C LEU A 79 15.72 19.75 10.33
N GLU A 80 15.96 18.71 11.12
CA GLU A 80 17.31 18.42 11.65
C GLU A 80 18.29 18.02 10.53
N TYR A 81 17.84 17.28 9.52
CA TYR A 81 18.67 16.92 8.37
C TYR A 81 19.15 18.17 7.61
N HIS A 82 18.24 19.10 7.33
CA HIS A 82 18.56 20.36 6.64
C HIS A 82 19.47 21.27 7.47
N ARG A 83 19.41 21.17 8.79
CA ARG A 83 20.33 21.87 9.72
C ARG A 83 21.72 21.23 9.80
N GLY A 84 21.93 20.05 9.21
CA GLY A 84 23.16 19.28 9.34
C GLY A 84 23.26 18.46 10.63
N ASN A 85 22.20 18.44 11.45
CA ASN A 85 22.12 17.67 12.69
C ASN A 85 21.73 16.21 12.40
N PHE A 86 22.60 15.49 11.67
CA PHE A 86 22.28 14.16 11.15
C PHE A 86 21.98 13.12 12.23
N ALA A 87 22.56 13.24 13.43
CA ALA A 87 22.31 12.32 14.54
C ALA A 87 20.89 12.46 15.13
N GLU A 88 20.41 13.70 15.29
CA GLU A 88 19.02 13.94 15.70
C GLU A 88 18.05 13.57 14.59
N SER A 89 18.40 13.86 13.33
CA SER A 89 17.64 13.41 12.17
C SER A 89 17.47 11.89 12.12
N TYR A 90 18.55 11.12 12.35
CA TYR A 90 18.51 9.67 12.47
C TYR A 90 17.55 9.20 13.57
N THR A 91 17.64 9.82 14.75
CA THR A 91 16.75 9.51 15.89
C THR A 91 15.28 9.77 15.55
N ALA A 92 15.00 10.87 14.85
CA ALA A 92 13.66 11.25 14.43
C ALA A 92 13.07 10.29 13.40
N PHE A 93 13.82 9.94 12.34
CA PHE A 93 13.38 8.97 11.34
C PHE A 93 13.22 7.56 11.90
N ARG A 94 14.03 7.19 12.90
CA ARG A 94 13.86 5.90 13.60
C ARG A 94 12.50 5.85 14.29
N LYS A 95 12.13 6.91 15.01
CA LYS A 95 10.79 7.03 15.63
C LYS A 95 9.66 7.08 14.61
N ALA A 96 9.86 7.74 13.47
CA ALA A 96 8.87 7.74 12.38
C ALA A 96 8.63 6.32 11.85
N LEU A 97 9.70 5.55 11.67
CA LEU A 97 9.63 4.16 11.22
C LEU A 97 9.05 3.22 12.29
N GLU A 98 9.31 3.44 13.58
CA GLU A 98 8.67 2.70 14.68
C GLU A 98 7.15 2.83 14.63
N LYS A 99 6.64 4.02 14.27
CA LYS A 99 5.20 4.29 14.10
C LYS A 99 4.63 3.69 12.82
N ASN A 100 5.34 3.81 11.69
CA ASN A 100 4.95 3.21 10.41
C ASN A 100 6.07 2.36 9.78
N PRO A 101 6.20 1.07 10.16
CA PRO A 101 7.33 0.22 9.77
C PRO A 101 7.45 -0.10 8.28
N ASN A 102 6.39 0.12 7.50
CA ASN A 102 6.34 -0.24 6.08
C ASN A 102 6.56 0.95 5.14
N ASP A 103 6.74 2.15 5.69
CA ASP A 103 6.92 3.36 4.92
C ASP A 103 8.30 3.40 4.25
N SER A 104 8.31 3.40 2.91
CA SER A 104 9.54 3.42 2.13
C SER A 104 10.29 4.74 2.22
N LEU A 105 9.57 5.86 2.41
CA LEU A 105 10.17 7.18 2.55
C LEU A 105 10.94 7.25 3.87
N TYR A 106 10.36 6.77 4.97
CA TYR A 106 11.03 6.74 6.27
C TYR A 106 12.24 5.83 6.27
N LYS A 107 12.15 4.64 5.64
CA LYS A 107 13.30 3.75 5.47
C LYS A 107 14.44 4.41 4.72
N ASN A 108 14.15 5.12 3.62
CA ASN A 108 15.18 5.80 2.84
C ASN A 108 15.79 6.97 3.62
N MET A 109 14.98 7.78 4.30
CA MET A 109 15.48 8.90 5.09
C MET A 109 16.29 8.44 6.30
N LEU A 110 15.85 7.40 7.01
CA LEU A 110 16.62 6.76 8.09
C LEU A 110 17.98 6.30 7.59
N ARG A 111 18.02 5.62 6.44
CA ARG A 111 19.26 5.14 5.81
C ARG A 111 20.22 6.29 5.47
N ILE A 112 19.72 7.35 4.84
CA ILE A 112 20.52 8.53 4.47
C ILE A 112 21.05 9.24 5.72
N SER A 113 20.22 9.43 6.74
CA SER A 113 20.65 10.05 8.00
C SER A 113 21.65 9.17 8.75
N ALA A 114 21.51 7.85 8.73
CA ALA A 114 22.49 6.92 9.30
C ALA A 114 23.86 7.02 8.60
N GLU A 115 23.87 7.08 7.26
CA GLU A 115 25.08 7.27 6.46
C GLU A 115 25.80 8.58 6.84
N LYS A 116 25.05 9.68 6.93
CA LYS A 116 25.60 11.01 7.23
C LYS A 116 26.06 11.18 8.67
N SER A 117 25.41 10.51 9.61
CA SER A 117 25.74 10.58 11.05
C SER A 117 26.73 9.53 11.53
N GLY A 118 27.09 8.55 10.68
CA GLY A 118 27.94 7.42 11.08
C GLY A 118 27.22 6.34 11.89
N ASN A 119 25.89 6.39 11.97
CA ASN A 119 25.06 5.45 12.74
C ASN A 119 24.68 4.17 11.97
N LEU A 120 25.47 3.77 10.95
CA LEU A 120 25.19 2.55 10.18
C LEU A 120 25.28 1.28 11.04
N THR A 121 26.16 1.26 12.05
CA THR A 121 26.30 0.15 12.99
C THR A 121 25.07 -0.02 13.88
N ASP A 122 24.54 1.09 14.42
CA ASP A 122 23.29 1.09 15.17
C ASP A 122 22.12 0.62 14.30
N LEU A 123 22.02 1.17 13.07
CA LEU A 123 20.99 0.77 12.12
C LEU A 123 21.04 -0.74 11.82
N LYS A 124 22.25 -1.28 11.63
CA LYS A 124 22.47 -2.70 11.35
C LYS A 124 22.03 -3.61 12.50
N ALA A 125 22.28 -3.20 13.75
CA ALA A 125 21.91 -3.97 14.95
C ALA A 125 20.42 -3.87 15.30
N HIS A 126 19.74 -2.81 14.85
CA HIS A 126 18.40 -2.47 15.33
C HIS A 126 17.30 -3.38 14.78
N SER A 127 17.38 -3.80 13.52
CA SER A 127 16.35 -4.66 12.91
C SER A 127 16.87 -5.38 11.66
N ARG A 128 16.15 -6.41 11.21
CA ARG A 128 16.45 -7.10 9.94
C ARG A 128 16.44 -6.14 8.75
N ASP A 129 15.47 -5.23 8.71
CA ASP A 129 15.39 -4.20 7.66
C ASP A 129 16.54 -3.19 7.80
N GLY A 130 16.92 -2.83 9.02
CA GLY A 130 18.07 -2.00 9.30
C GLY A 130 19.39 -2.62 8.83
N GLU A 131 19.58 -3.92 9.06
CA GLU A 131 20.71 -4.70 8.54
C GLU A 131 20.81 -4.60 7.01
N VAL A 132 19.67 -4.75 6.32
CA VAL A 132 19.58 -4.61 4.87
C VAL A 132 19.96 -3.20 4.42
N LEU A 133 19.38 -2.18 5.03
CA LEU A 133 19.64 -0.78 4.67
C LEU A 133 21.11 -0.39 4.91
N ALA A 134 21.71 -0.90 6.00
CA ALA A 134 23.10 -0.67 6.33
C ALA A 134 24.03 -1.35 5.31
N ILE A 135 23.86 -2.65 5.05
CA ILE A 135 24.69 -3.40 4.09
C ILE A 135 24.55 -2.83 2.67
N PHE A 136 23.35 -2.44 2.26
CA PHE A 136 23.12 -1.77 0.98
C PHE A 136 23.93 -0.46 0.88
N THR A 137 23.90 0.35 1.94
CA THR A 137 24.59 1.65 1.98
C THR A 137 26.11 1.47 2.03
N GLU A 138 26.62 0.53 2.83
CA GLU A 138 28.05 0.19 2.87
C GLU A 138 28.55 -0.28 1.50
N THR A 139 27.79 -1.18 0.85
CA THR A 139 28.11 -1.66 -0.51
C THR A 139 28.10 -0.51 -1.51
N GLN A 140 27.08 0.35 -1.47
CA GLN A 140 27.00 1.53 -2.33
C GLN A 140 28.17 2.49 -2.13
N LYS A 141 28.59 2.70 -0.87
CA LYS A 141 29.73 3.57 -0.55
C LYS A 141 31.03 3.00 -1.11
N LEU A 142 31.29 1.70 -0.93
CA LEU A 142 32.47 1.03 -1.51
C LEU A 142 32.49 1.18 -3.03
N CYS A 143 31.35 0.96 -3.68
CA CYS A 143 31.21 1.13 -5.13
C CYS A 143 31.50 2.56 -5.60
N LYS A 144 30.99 3.58 -4.89
CA LYS A 144 31.28 4.99 -5.20
C LYS A 144 32.75 5.36 -5.02
N GLU A 145 33.43 4.72 -4.08
CA GLU A 145 34.86 4.92 -3.79
C GLU A 145 35.78 4.08 -4.70
N ASN A 146 35.25 3.40 -5.73
CA ASN A 146 35.99 2.45 -6.58
C ASN A 146 36.70 1.33 -5.81
N LYS A 147 36.22 0.99 -4.62
CA LYS A 147 36.68 -0.17 -3.85
C LYS A 147 35.83 -1.38 -4.24
N ILE A 148 36.47 -2.54 -4.36
CA ILE A 148 35.78 -3.80 -4.68
C ILE A 148 35.00 -4.23 -3.43
N PRO A 149 33.66 -4.26 -3.46
CA PRO A 149 32.88 -4.78 -2.34
C PRO A 149 32.96 -6.29 -2.30
N ASN A 150 32.73 -6.85 -1.10
CA ASN A 150 32.67 -8.29 -0.92
C ASN A 150 31.46 -8.86 -1.69
N ALA A 151 31.67 -9.95 -2.44
CA ALA A 151 30.60 -10.68 -3.12
C ALA A 151 29.49 -11.13 -2.15
N GLU A 152 29.82 -11.41 -0.89
CA GLU A 152 28.86 -11.73 0.16
C GLU A 152 27.82 -10.63 0.40
N SER A 153 28.18 -9.35 0.23
CA SER A 153 27.22 -8.26 0.42
C SER A 153 26.19 -8.23 -0.71
N PHE A 154 26.61 -8.49 -1.95
CA PHE A 154 25.69 -8.64 -3.07
C PHE A 154 24.80 -9.87 -2.91
N LEU A 155 25.35 -11.00 -2.48
CA LEU A 155 24.60 -12.22 -2.23
C LEU A 155 23.51 -11.98 -1.16
N PHE A 156 23.90 -11.39 -0.03
CA PHE A 156 22.99 -11.03 1.06
C PHE A 156 21.81 -10.16 0.59
N LEU A 157 22.09 -9.17 -0.28
CA LEU A 157 21.09 -8.26 -0.83
C LEU A 157 20.20 -8.94 -1.89
N ALA A 158 20.75 -9.87 -2.67
CA ALA A 158 20.02 -10.65 -3.66
C ALA A 158 19.01 -11.61 -2.99
N GLU A 159 19.45 -12.36 -1.97
CA GLU A 159 18.60 -13.29 -1.21
C GLU A 159 17.38 -12.61 -0.59
N ARG A 160 17.55 -11.35 -0.17
CA ARG A 160 16.51 -10.52 0.46
C ARG A 160 15.67 -9.74 -0.55
N GLY A 161 15.90 -9.93 -1.84
CA GLY A 161 15.10 -9.33 -2.92
C GLY A 161 15.31 -7.84 -3.11
N VAL A 162 16.42 -7.29 -2.59
CA VAL A 162 16.80 -5.88 -2.79
C VAL A 162 17.37 -5.68 -4.18
N LEU A 163 18.13 -6.68 -4.67
CA LEU A 163 18.71 -6.66 -6.00
C LEU A 163 17.81 -7.38 -7.00
N THR A 164 17.68 -6.78 -8.17
CA THR A 164 16.93 -7.27 -9.31
C THR A 164 17.87 -7.35 -10.52
N LYS A 165 17.47 -8.11 -11.54
CA LYS A 165 18.26 -8.16 -12.79
C LYS A 165 18.40 -6.76 -13.41
N GLU A 166 17.39 -5.93 -13.28
CA GLU A 166 17.42 -4.55 -13.78
C GLU A 166 18.31 -3.66 -12.90
N SER A 167 18.27 -3.80 -11.57
CA SER A 167 19.12 -3.02 -10.67
C SER A 167 20.61 -3.33 -10.85
N LEU A 168 20.96 -4.56 -11.26
CA LEU A 168 22.34 -4.91 -11.60
C LEU A 168 22.76 -4.52 -13.02
N ARG A 169 21.81 -4.20 -13.90
CA ARG A 169 22.09 -3.69 -15.25
C ARG A 169 22.19 -2.17 -15.31
N ARG A 170 21.33 -1.46 -14.57
CA ARG A 170 21.19 0.01 -14.68
C ARG A 170 21.15 0.73 -13.33
N GLY A 171 21.23 0.01 -12.21
CA GLY A 171 21.15 0.61 -10.88
C GLY A 171 22.49 1.13 -10.36
N VAL A 172 22.44 1.71 -9.17
CA VAL A 172 23.61 2.35 -8.51
C VAL A 172 24.76 1.39 -8.16
N LEU A 173 24.52 0.08 -8.21
CA LEU A 173 25.55 -0.95 -7.97
C LEU A 173 25.97 -1.67 -9.26
N ALA A 174 25.46 -1.27 -10.43
CA ALA A 174 25.66 -2.00 -11.68
C ALA A 174 27.14 -2.07 -12.09
N ASP A 175 27.83 -0.95 -12.17
CA ASP A 175 29.24 -0.90 -12.59
C ASP A 175 30.13 -1.71 -11.66
N CYS A 176 29.87 -1.57 -10.37
CA CYS A 176 30.57 -2.26 -9.30
C CYS A 176 30.34 -3.78 -9.34
N PHE A 177 29.10 -4.20 -9.64
CA PHE A 177 28.78 -5.60 -9.85
C PHE A 177 29.50 -6.18 -11.08
N GLN A 178 29.68 -5.40 -12.15
CA GLN A 178 30.43 -5.87 -13.33
C GLN A 178 31.92 -6.11 -13.05
N ASN A 179 32.47 -5.45 -12.03
CA ASN A 179 33.87 -5.61 -11.62
C ASN A 179 34.08 -6.85 -10.73
N LEU A 180 33.03 -7.56 -10.32
CA LEU A 180 33.15 -8.84 -9.60
C LEU A 180 33.62 -9.96 -10.54
N SER A 181 34.16 -11.02 -9.94
CA SER A 181 34.58 -12.20 -10.71
C SER A 181 33.39 -12.85 -11.44
N GLU A 182 33.64 -13.54 -12.54
CA GLU A 182 32.59 -14.27 -13.27
C GLU A 182 31.87 -15.31 -12.39
N ALA A 183 32.61 -15.97 -11.51
CA ALA A 183 32.06 -16.94 -10.57
C ALA A 183 31.07 -16.28 -9.59
N ASP A 184 31.45 -15.15 -8.99
CA ASP A 184 30.60 -14.43 -8.04
C ASP A 184 29.35 -13.89 -8.73
N ARG A 185 29.51 -13.29 -9.92
CA ARG A 185 28.38 -12.77 -10.70
C ARG A 185 27.40 -13.89 -11.04
N SER A 186 27.88 -15.06 -11.46
CA SER A 186 27.03 -16.21 -11.76
C SER A 186 26.27 -16.70 -10.53
N GLN A 187 26.93 -16.75 -9.36
CA GLN A 187 26.28 -17.15 -8.12
C GLN A 187 25.19 -16.16 -7.70
N ILE A 188 25.52 -14.87 -7.62
CA ILE A 188 24.58 -13.82 -7.24
C ILE A 188 23.36 -13.81 -8.20
N GLN A 189 23.58 -13.99 -9.50
CA GLN A 189 22.48 -14.01 -10.47
C GLN A 189 21.48 -15.16 -10.28
N LYS A 190 21.90 -16.29 -9.70
CA LYS A 190 20.99 -17.41 -9.37
C LYS A 190 20.05 -17.04 -8.21
N ASP A 191 20.55 -16.25 -7.27
CA ASP A 191 19.83 -15.89 -6.04
C ASP A 191 19.01 -14.60 -6.17
N ILE A 192 19.19 -13.85 -7.27
CA ILE A 192 18.28 -12.76 -7.64
C ILE A 192 16.90 -13.35 -7.94
N ARG A 193 16.03 -13.24 -6.94
CA ARG A 193 14.60 -13.47 -7.13
C ARG A 193 14.10 -12.49 -8.19
N LEU A 194 13.19 -12.95 -9.06
CA LEU A 194 12.37 -12.04 -9.86
C LEU A 194 11.66 -11.13 -8.85
N SER A 195 12.11 -9.88 -8.71
CA SER A 195 11.49 -8.94 -7.81
C SER A 195 10.06 -8.71 -8.29
N SER A 196 9.10 -9.27 -7.57
CA SER A 196 7.66 -9.07 -7.81
C SER A 196 7.18 -7.68 -7.40
N LEU A 197 8.06 -6.84 -6.86
CA LEU A 197 7.77 -5.47 -6.45
C LEU A 197 7.69 -4.55 -7.66
N SER A 198 6.58 -4.65 -8.37
CA SER A 198 6.11 -3.58 -9.24
C SER A 198 5.62 -2.43 -8.36
N TYR A 199 6.32 -1.30 -8.38
CA TYR A 199 5.89 -0.07 -7.69
C TYR A 199 4.46 0.31 -8.11
N LYS A 200 4.13 0.06 -9.39
CA LYS A 200 2.79 0.20 -9.95
C LYS A 200 1.76 -0.69 -9.22
N GLU A 201 2.06 -1.96 -8.99
CA GLU A 201 1.16 -2.86 -8.25
C GLU A 201 1.03 -2.46 -6.77
N ARG A 202 2.10 -1.96 -6.15
CA ARG A 202 2.06 -1.48 -4.77
C ARG A 202 1.23 -0.21 -4.63
N LEU A 203 1.39 0.74 -5.56
CA LEU A 203 0.55 1.94 -5.64
C LEU A 203 -0.92 1.57 -5.78
N TYR A 204 -1.25 0.60 -6.64
CA TYR A 204 -2.63 0.11 -6.76
C TYR A 204 -3.13 -0.53 -5.47
N ALA A 205 -2.30 -1.31 -4.77
CA ALA A 205 -2.67 -1.89 -3.49
C ALA A 205 -2.99 -0.82 -2.43
N ASP A 206 -2.21 0.26 -2.39
CA ASP A 206 -2.42 1.37 -1.47
C ASP A 206 -3.67 2.18 -1.83
N GLN A 207 -3.88 2.47 -3.12
CA GLN A 207 -5.10 3.12 -3.61
C GLN A 207 -6.36 2.29 -3.30
N MET A 208 -6.33 0.98 -3.59
CA MET A 208 -7.41 0.07 -3.24
C MET A 208 -7.68 0.04 -1.73
N LYS A 209 -6.64 0.05 -0.89
CA LYS A 209 -6.80 0.07 0.57
C LYS A 209 -7.47 1.36 1.07
N SER A 210 -7.18 2.49 0.43
CA SER A 210 -7.78 3.79 0.77
C SER A 210 -9.21 3.95 0.25
N ASP A 211 -9.60 3.20 -0.78
CA ASP A 211 -10.92 3.26 -1.38
C ASP A 211 -11.97 2.57 -0.47
N PRO A 212 -12.98 3.30 0.03
CA PRO A 212 -14.00 2.74 0.91
C PRO A 212 -14.82 1.62 0.25
N PHE A 213 -14.99 1.63 -1.08
CA PHE A 213 -15.74 0.59 -1.79
C PHE A 213 -15.01 -0.75 -1.83
N SER A 214 -13.68 -0.77 -1.69
CA SER A 214 -12.87 -2.00 -1.67
C SER A 214 -13.26 -2.98 -0.55
N ARG A 215 -14.04 -2.53 0.44
CA ARG A 215 -14.58 -3.36 1.53
C ARG A 215 -15.72 -4.28 1.08
N ILE A 216 -16.44 -3.92 0.03
CA ILE A 216 -17.62 -4.66 -0.45
C ILE A 216 -17.62 -4.92 -1.97
N TRP A 217 -16.73 -4.26 -2.71
CA TRP A 217 -16.61 -4.28 -4.16
C TRP A 217 -15.15 -4.41 -4.57
N ASP A 218 -14.90 -5.04 -5.72
CA ASP A 218 -13.55 -5.15 -6.28
C ASP A 218 -13.26 -3.93 -7.16
N THR A 219 -12.40 -3.05 -6.65
CA THR A 219 -12.02 -1.78 -7.28
C THR A 219 -10.70 -1.90 -8.06
N ALA A 220 -10.10 -3.10 -8.15
CA ALA A 220 -8.77 -3.28 -8.74
C ALA A 220 -8.69 -2.77 -10.19
N SER A 221 -9.65 -3.16 -11.04
CA SER A 221 -9.68 -2.72 -12.44
C SER A 221 -9.82 -1.21 -12.58
N TYR A 222 -10.56 -0.55 -11.68
CA TYR A 222 -10.70 0.91 -11.67
C TYR A 222 -9.36 1.60 -11.38
N HIS A 223 -8.67 1.19 -10.32
CA HIS A 223 -7.38 1.77 -9.93
C HIS A 223 -6.27 1.45 -10.95
N ARG A 224 -6.36 0.31 -11.65
CA ARG A 224 -5.46 -0.04 -12.75
C ARG A 224 -5.72 0.73 -14.05
N GLY A 225 -6.84 1.43 -14.17
CA GLY A 225 -7.25 2.09 -15.40
C GLY A 225 -7.61 1.12 -16.52
N GLU A 226 -7.96 -0.13 -16.18
CA GLU A 226 -8.43 -1.12 -17.15
C GLU A 226 -9.75 -0.63 -17.76
N THR A 227 -9.82 -0.61 -19.10
CA THR A 227 -11.05 -0.14 -19.76
C THR A 227 -12.18 -1.14 -19.52
N GLY A 228 -13.43 -0.67 -19.57
CA GLY A 228 -14.61 -1.51 -19.29
C GLY A 228 -14.74 -2.79 -20.14
N LYS A 229 -13.93 -2.96 -21.20
CA LYS A 229 -13.82 -4.19 -22.00
C LYS A 229 -12.89 -5.24 -21.38
N GLU A 230 -11.86 -4.85 -20.64
CA GLU A 230 -10.86 -5.73 -19.99
C GLU A 230 -11.32 -6.18 -18.59
N ALA A 231 -12.16 -5.38 -17.92
CA ALA A 231 -12.75 -5.73 -16.63
C ALA A 231 -13.80 -6.87 -16.71
N VAL A 232 -14.18 -7.27 -17.93
CA VAL A 232 -14.90 -8.52 -18.20
C VAL A 232 -13.83 -9.54 -18.55
N GLY A 233 -13.76 -10.64 -17.81
CA GLY A 233 -12.78 -11.69 -18.06
C GLY A 233 -12.67 -12.04 -19.55
N ALA A 234 -11.62 -11.53 -20.19
CA ALA A 234 -11.14 -11.97 -21.47
C ALA A 234 -9.87 -12.80 -21.24
N SER A 235 -10.01 -13.87 -20.45
CA SER A 235 -9.28 -15.09 -20.78
C SER A 235 -10.02 -15.75 -21.95
N ALA A 236 -9.82 -15.20 -23.15
CA ALA A 236 -10.17 -15.84 -24.41
C ALA A 236 -8.86 -16.18 -25.13
N GLY A 237 -8.28 -17.32 -24.79
CA GLY A 237 -7.42 -18.02 -25.73
C GLY A 237 -8.30 -18.73 -26.77
N VAL A 238 -7.84 -18.70 -28.04
CA VAL A 238 -8.32 -19.48 -29.20
C VAL A 238 -9.58 -18.85 -29.86
N VAL A 239 -9.55 -18.21 -31.04
CA VAL A 239 -8.97 -18.55 -32.35
C VAL A 239 -8.56 -17.28 -33.13
N SER A 240 -7.45 -17.43 -33.85
CA SER A 240 -6.75 -16.53 -34.78
C SER A 240 -7.56 -15.95 -35.96
N VAL A 241 -7.23 -14.71 -36.37
CA VAL A 241 -6.77 -14.38 -37.73
C VAL A 241 -5.68 -13.30 -37.65
N SER A 242 -4.60 -13.56 -38.38
CA SER A 242 -3.33 -12.85 -38.49
C SER A 242 -3.41 -11.47 -39.17
N SER A 243 -2.63 -10.51 -38.67
CA SER A 243 -1.69 -9.76 -39.51
C SER A 243 -0.56 -9.18 -38.65
N SER A 244 0.62 -9.24 -39.23
CA SER A 244 1.99 -9.22 -38.69
C SER A 244 2.54 -7.85 -38.27
N LEU A 245 3.33 -7.80 -37.18
CA LEU A 245 4.81 -7.60 -37.17
C LEU A 245 5.32 -7.30 -35.74
N GLY A 246 6.42 -7.95 -35.33
CA GLY A 246 7.26 -7.52 -34.20
C GLY A 246 7.38 -8.52 -33.06
N THR A 247 8.35 -9.40 -33.16
CA THR A 247 8.75 -10.41 -32.15
C THR A 247 9.32 -9.79 -30.87
N GLU A 248 8.65 -10.00 -29.73
CA GLU A 248 9.31 -10.11 -28.43
C GLU A 248 8.87 -11.40 -27.74
N ALA A 249 9.88 -12.19 -27.34
CA ALA A 249 9.73 -13.52 -26.79
C ALA A 249 9.01 -13.49 -25.44
N GLY A 250 8.03 -14.40 -25.30
CA GLY A 250 7.11 -14.48 -24.19
C GLY A 250 7.78 -14.69 -22.83
N VAL A 251 7.37 -13.85 -21.88
CA VAL A 251 7.49 -14.12 -20.45
C VAL A 251 6.19 -14.82 -20.02
N PRO A 252 6.23 -16.00 -19.38
CA PRO A 252 5.04 -16.61 -18.83
C PRO A 252 4.53 -15.73 -17.68
N MET A 253 3.29 -15.22 -17.78
CA MET A 253 2.58 -14.60 -16.66
C MET A 253 2.30 -15.65 -15.58
N GLN A 254 3.29 -15.92 -14.73
CA GLN A 254 3.10 -16.62 -13.47
C GLN A 254 2.95 -15.57 -12.37
N GLY A 255 1.76 -15.51 -11.75
CA GLY A 255 1.59 -14.80 -10.47
C GLY A 255 0.40 -13.87 -10.34
N THR A 256 -0.70 -14.03 -11.08
CA THR A 256 -1.99 -13.55 -10.56
C THR A 256 -2.54 -14.63 -9.65
N THR A 257 -2.17 -14.59 -8.37
CA THR A 257 -3.00 -15.23 -7.34
C THR A 257 -4.36 -14.53 -7.40
N PHE A 258 -5.30 -15.13 -8.12
CA PHE A 258 -6.70 -14.74 -8.12
C PHE A 258 -7.18 -14.75 -6.67
N ARG A 259 -7.26 -13.57 -6.04
CA ARG A 259 -8.21 -13.43 -4.93
C ARG A 259 -9.59 -13.63 -5.55
N PRO A 260 -10.45 -14.50 -5.00
CA PRO A 260 -11.84 -14.53 -5.43
C PRO A 260 -12.40 -13.11 -5.26
N GLY A 261 -12.88 -12.53 -6.37
CA GLY A 261 -13.46 -11.18 -6.37
C GLY A 261 -14.57 -11.08 -5.33
N ALA A 262 -14.84 -9.87 -4.83
CA ALA A 262 -15.93 -9.68 -3.88
C ALA A 262 -17.24 -10.28 -4.47
N PRO A 263 -18.05 -11.02 -3.69
CA PRO A 263 -19.24 -11.70 -4.20
C PRO A 263 -20.21 -10.78 -4.96
N ILE A 264 -20.34 -9.53 -4.50
CA ILE A 264 -21.14 -8.48 -5.15
C ILE A 264 -20.59 -8.19 -6.57
N THR A 265 -19.26 -8.08 -6.72
CA THR A 265 -18.60 -7.85 -8.02
C THR A 265 -18.88 -9.01 -8.98
N GLU A 266 -18.73 -10.25 -8.51
CA GLU A 266 -18.93 -11.43 -9.36
C GLU A 266 -20.39 -11.55 -9.80
N ALA A 267 -21.34 -11.23 -8.92
CA ALA A 267 -22.75 -11.17 -9.28
C ALA A 267 -23.04 -10.08 -10.34
N TRP A 268 -22.42 -8.90 -10.22
CA TRP A 268 -22.57 -7.85 -11.21
C TRP A 268 -21.90 -8.17 -12.55
N LYS A 269 -20.75 -8.85 -12.54
CA LYS A 269 -20.10 -9.35 -13.77
C LYS A 269 -21.04 -10.25 -14.58
N LYS A 270 -21.85 -11.09 -13.92
CA LYS A 270 -22.89 -11.89 -14.58
C LYS A 270 -23.96 -11.01 -15.24
N VAL A 271 -24.42 -9.96 -14.56
CA VAL A 271 -25.39 -8.99 -15.14
C VAL A 271 -24.80 -8.31 -16.38
N LYS A 272 -23.54 -7.90 -16.31
CA LYS A 272 -22.84 -7.26 -17.44
C LYS A 272 -22.64 -8.20 -18.63
N LEU A 273 -22.30 -9.47 -18.39
CA LEU A 273 -22.19 -10.51 -19.42
C LEU A 273 -23.55 -10.81 -20.07
N ALA A 274 -24.61 -10.85 -19.25
CA ALA A 274 -25.97 -11.02 -19.73
C ALA A 274 -26.44 -9.82 -20.57
N ALA A 275 -26.04 -8.60 -20.20
CA ALA A 275 -26.35 -7.39 -20.96
C ALA A 275 -25.70 -7.40 -22.35
N SER A 276 -24.42 -7.79 -22.44
CA SER A 276 -23.70 -7.87 -23.72
C SER A 276 -24.25 -8.96 -24.64
N SER A 277 -24.57 -10.13 -24.08
CA SER A 277 -25.15 -11.25 -24.83
C SER A 277 -26.66 -11.08 -25.12
N GLY A 278 -27.36 -10.23 -24.36
CA GLY A 278 -28.82 -10.10 -24.41
C GLY A 278 -29.56 -11.26 -23.75
N ASN A 279 -28.91 -12.03 -22.88
CA ASN A 279 -29.53 -13.17 -22.20
C ASN A 279 -30.30 -12.71 -20.96
N GLU A 280 -31.60 -12.51 -21.10
CA GLU A 280 -32.49 -12.03 -20.03
C GLU A 280 -32.52 -12.95 -18.81
N SER A 281 -32.50 -14.28 -19.01
CA SER A 281 -32.54 -15.25 -17.90
C SER A 281 -31.29 -15.14 -17.03
N GLN A 282 -30.12 -15.06 -17.66
CA GLN A 282 -28.85 -14.85 -16.95
C GLN A 282 -28.78 -13.47 -16.30
N GLY A 283 -29.37 -12.45 -16.94
CA GLY A 283 -29.45 -11.10 -16.39
C GLY A 283 -30.25 -11.07 -15.08
N ARG A 284 -31.42 -11.71 -15.06
CA ARG A 284 -32.26 -11.82 -13.87
C ARG A 284 -31.59 -12.64 -12.76
N GLU A 285 -30.94 -13.75 -13.10
CA GLU A 285 -30.21 -14.56 -12.13
C GLU A 285 -29.05 -13.78 -11.51
N GLY A 286 -28.23 -13.11 -12.34
CA GLY A 286 -27.15 -12.24 -11.89
C GLY A 286 -27.65 -11.11 -10.98
N LEU A 287 -28.80 -10.50 -11.31
CA LEU A 287 -29.39 -9.42 -10.54
C LEU A 287 -29.90 -9.89 -9.18
N ARG A 288 -30.51 -11.09 -9.12
CA ARG A 288 -30.91 -11.71 -7.86
C ARG A 288 -29.71 -12.03 -6.97
N SER A 289 -28.65 -12.60 -7.53
CA SER A 289 -27.40 -12.82 -6.80
C SER A 289 -26.81 -11.50 -6.28
N PHE A 290 -26.84 -10.45 -7.11
CA PHE A 290 -26.33 -9.13 -6.75
C PHE A 290 -27.12 -8.54 -5.57
N LEU A 291 -28.44 -8.55 -5.64
CA LEU A 291 -29.32 -8.09 -4.56
C LEU A 291 -29.13 -8.88 -3.27
N PHE A 292 -29.00 -10.19 -3.36
CA PHE A 292 -28.73 -11.04 -2.19
C PHE A 292 -27.45 -10.61 -1.47
N GLU A 293 -26.37 -10.40 -2.22
CA GLU A 293 -25.09 -9.98 -1.66
C GLU A 293 -25.12 -8.53 -1.13
N ILE A 294 -25.87 -7.63 -1.78
CA ILE A 294 -26.14 -6.26 -1.29
C ILE A 294 -26.85 -6.30 0.07
N GLN A 295 -27.87 -7.15 0.22
CA GLN A 295 -28.60 -7.30 1.49
C GLN A 295 -27.72 -7.93 2.57
N SER A 296 -26.85 -8.88 2.20
CA SER A 296 -25.83 -9.42 3.10
C SER A 296 -24.86 -8.33 3.58
N ALA A 297 -24.36 -7.47 2.68
CA ALA A 297 -23.46 -6.37 3.02
C ALA A 297 -24.13 -5.30 3.91
N LYS A 298 -25.42 -4.99 3.68
CA LYS A 298 -26.21 -4.09 4.53
C LYS A 298 -26.28 -4.52 6.00
N ARG A 299 -26.14 -5.82 6.28
CA ARG A 299 -26.20 -6.37 7.64
C ARG A 299 -24.83 -6.41 8.35
N LYS A 300 -23.72 -6.19 7.62
CA LYS A 300 -22.35 -6.31 8.18
C LYS A 300 -21.92 -5.10 9.02
N GLY A 301 -22.42 -3.91 8.72
CA GLY A 301 -22.03 -2.69 9.43
C GLY A 301 -22.68 -1.44 8.84
N LYS A 302 -22.63 -0.33 9.58
CA LYS A 302 -23.25 0.94 9.17
C LYS A 302 -22.62 1.50 7.88
N LEU A 303 -21.29 1.45 7.78
CA LEU A 303 -20.57 1.96 6.62
C LEU A 303 -20.76 1.05 5.41
N GLU A 304 -20.63 -0.27 5.59
CA GLU A 304 -20.86 -1.28 4.55
C GLU A 304 -22.29 -1.21 4.01
N GLY A 305 -23.28 -0.95 4.86
CA GLY A 305 -24.67 -0.76 4.43
C GLY A 305 -24.91 0.53 3.65
N GLN A 306 -24.24 1.63 4.00
CA GLN A 306 -24.29 2.85 3.20
C GLN A 306 -23.66 2.65 1.82
N LEU A 307 -22.50 1.98 1.77
CA LEU A 307 -21.81 1.67 0.51
C LEU A 307 -22.64 0.70 -0.35
N ALA A 308 -23.26 -0.32 0.24
CA ALA A 308 -24.13 -1.26 -0.46
C ALA A 308 -25.38 -0.57 -1.03
N LEU A 309 -25.98 0.36 -0.29
CA LEU A 309 -27.09 1.18 -0.79
C LEU A 309 -26.66 2.08 -1.96
N ALA A 310 -25.44 2.63 -1.91
CA ALA A 310 -24.90 3.41 -3.02
C ALA A 310 -24.71 2.55 -4.29
N LEU A 311 -24.19 1.33 -4.14
CA LEU A 311 -24.03 0.37 -5.25
C LEU A 311 -25.37 -0.03 -5.86
N GLU A 312 -26.39 -0.31 -5.05
CA GLU A 312 -27.74 -0.64 -5.51
C GLU A 312 -28.35 0.50 -6.35
N ARG A 313 -28.23 1.75 -5.88
CA ARG A 313 -28.69 2.93 -6.62
C ARG A 313 -27.91 3.13 -7.92
N ALA A 314 -26.60 2.94 -7.90
CA ALA A 314 -25.77 3.04 -9.09
C ALA A 314 -26.13 1.96 -10.13
N ALA A 315 -26.35 0.72 -9.68
CA ALA A 315 -26.79 -0.38 -10.54
C ALA A 315 -28.12 -0.06 -11.24
N LYS A 316 -29.08 0.53 -10.50
CA LYS A 316 -30.37 0.95 -11.06
C LYS A 316 -30.20 2.01 -12.14
N LEU A 317 -29.42 3.05 -11.86
CA LEU A 317 -29.14 4.11 -12.81
C LEU A 317 -28.45 3.57 -14.07
N LEU A 318 -27.51 2.63 -13.94
CA LEU A 318 -26.86 1.99 -15.08
C LEU A 318 -27.85 1.22 -15.95
N LEU A 319 -28.71 0.38 -15.36
CA LEU A 319 -29.73 -0.35 -16.12
C LEU A 319 -30.72 0.59 -16.83
N GLU A 320 -31.07 1.71 -16.19
CA GLU A 320 -32.00 2.69 -16.76
C GLU A 320 -31.39 3.54 -17.86
N GLN A 321 -30.14 3.98 -17.70
CA GLN A 321 -29.61 5.08 -18.51
C GLN A 321 -28.53 4.63 -19.49
N ASP A 322 -27.76 3.59 -19.18
CA ASP A 322 -26.61 3.19 -20.00
C ASP A 322 -27.07 2.34 -21.21
N PRO A 323 -26.74 2.74 -22.46
CA PRO A 323 -27.09 1.99 -23.66
C PRO A 323 -26.60 0.54 -23.67
N GLN A 324 -25.51 0.22 -22.98
CA GLN A 324 -24.97 -1.13 -22.88
C GLN A 324 -25.93 -2.10 -22.20
N TYR A 325 -26.85 -1.60 -21.36
CA TYR A 325 -27.83 -2.39 -20.64
C TYR A 325 -29.25 -2.25 -21.24
N SER A 326 -29.39 -1.65 -22.42
CA SER A 326 -30.68 -1.45 -23.09
C SER A 326 -31.55 -2.70 -23.16
N LYS A 327 -30.94 -3.87 -23.42
CA LYS A 327 -31.62 -5.18 -23.46
C LYS A 327 -32.12 -5.67 -22.09
N LEU A 328 -31.55 -5.19 -21.00
CA LEU A 328 -31.90 -5.56 -19.62
C LEU A 328 -32.58 -4.41 -18.87
N ARG A 329 -32.86 -3.27 -19.52
CA ARG A 329 -33.40 -2.06 -18.88
C ARG A 329 -34.67 -2.32 -18.06
N PHE A 330 -35.52 -3.23 -18.51
CA PHE A 330 -36.75 -3.59 -17.80
C PHE A 330 -36.51 -4.22 -16.42
N LEU A 331 -35.33 -4.81 -16.19
CA LEU A 331 -34.93 -5.40 -14.91
C LEU A 331 -34.59 -4.33 -13.86
N SER A 332 -34.48 -3.04 -14.22
CA SER A 332 -34.24 -1.97 -13.23
C SER A 332 -35.35 -1.85 -12.18
N LYS A 333 -36.55 -2.34 -12.50
CA LYS A 333 -37.69 -2.42 -11.57
C LYS A 333 -37.48 -3.42 -10.44
N GLU A 334 -36.54 -4.35 -10.60
CA GLU A 334 -36.19 -5.34 -9.58
C GLU A 334 -35.18 -4.77 -8.54
N LEU A 335 -34.64 -3.56 -8.77
CA LEU A 335 -33.67 -2.84 -7.91
C LEU A 335 -34.27 -1.70 -7.07
#